data_AF-A0A0S1SMP5-F1
#
_entry.id   AF-A0A0S1SMP5-F1
#
_cell.length_a   1.000
_cell.length_b   1.000
_cell.length_c   1.000
_cell.angle_alpha   90.00
_cell.angle_beta   90.00
_cell.angle_gamma   90.00
#
_symmetry.space_group_name_H-M   'P 1'
#
loop_
_entity.id
_entity.type
_entity.pdbx_description
1 polymer ?
#
loop_
_entity_poly.entity_id
_entity_poly.type
_entity_poly.pdbx_seq_one_letter_code
_entity_poly.pdbx_strand_id
1 'polypeptide(L)'
;MPQEPIRAIVGRFTLGYSRAVIEAVMKERSFAFVAQIATGVEPQYVRGLPPSEQRWFISSEIRGCHYRGTDWSALAPLDEELVESMRPCESVFMDLVSRLEWKKSVSYDVRRRWYLRHLRFWNDFLTRHRINLYLSAWVPHEIPDLLIYELCKHRGIPTLWFADAMVQDTCFLERDWRASSPALRERYEELLRTYPEGTDPLSIALEPRFEHTYAALSSPKGEKGDFFKITYWQSVCNLLRRNTSLFFKHGVDYLAPRGWWRAFNTWTRWRHVRSRRAFYDAHVVLPDLAKPFIYMPLHFQPEASTVPRSGSYADQILMAGLLDASLPADAFIYVKEHPWESGWLQRSIPYYQELLSIPKVRLLPRTFDTFQLREHCIAVATGTGSAGFEGLFRGKPVLLFGHTFYQFARGVFSVRTKEDCSRAIREIFAGREQPTSLSCRLFLKAMEETSVHGILDPFLFRKKQITDEENVHAFREAIVRELTVPQP
;
A
#
# COMPACT_ATOMS: atom_id res chain seq x y z
N MET A 1 -0.81 -14.74 35.45
CA MET A 1 0.66 -14.75 35.34
C MET A 1 1.11 -13.37 34.89
N PRO A 2 2.21 -12.79 35.41
CA PRO A 2 2.71 -11.52 34.88
C PRO A 2 3.04 -11.70 33.39
N GLN A 3 2.51 -10.83 32.53
CA GLN A 3 2.86 -10.84 31.11
C GLN A 3 4.37 -10.56 30.99
N GLU A 4 5.06 -11.37 30.17
CA GLU A 4 6.48 -11.16 29.87
C GLU A 4 6.68 -9.72 29.36
N PRO A 5 7.72 -9.00 29.80
CA PRO A 5 7.96 -7.64 29.33
C PRO A 5 8.19 -7.62 27.81
N ILE A 6 7.67 -6.58 27.17
CA ILE A 6 7.69 -6.44 25.71
C ILE A 6 9.11 -6.13 25.24
N ARG A 7 9.55 -6.83 24.21
CA ARG A 7 10.84 -6.65 23.53
C ARG A 7 10.53 -6.45 22.05
N ALA A 8 10.41 -5.19 21.65
CA ALA A 8 9.78 -4.84 20.38
C ALA A 8 10.76 -4.30 19.34
N ILE A 9 10.50 -4.63 18.08
CA ILE A 9 10.95 -3.80 16.95
C ILE A 9 9.81 -2.83 16.60
N VAL A 10 10.12 -1.54 16.61
CA VAL A 10 9.18 -0.45 16.34
C VAL A 10 9.57 0.25 15.03
N GLY A 11 8.85 -0.05 13.97
CA GLY A 11 9.06 0.53 12.65
C GLY A 11 8.23 1.79 12.44
N ARG A 12 8.83 2.80 11.80
CA ARG A 12 8.10 3.90 11.14
C ARG A 12 7.43 4.95 12.02
N PHE A 13 7.49 4.83 13.34
CA PHE A 13 7.12 5.90 14.28
C PHE A 13 8.21 6.99 14.36
N THR A 14 8.42 7.73 13.27
CA THR A 14 9.52 8.71 13.17
C THR A 14 9.13 10.13 13.61
N LEU A 15 7.91 10.57 13.26
CA LEU A 15 7.46 11.93 13.55
C LEU A 15 7.11 12.09 15.03
N GLY A 16 7.18 13.33 15.54
CA GLY A 16 7.01 13.62 16.98
C GLY A 16 5.74 13.02 17.59
N TYR A 17 4.58 13.22 16.95
CA TYR A 17 3.31 12.62 17.40
C TYR A 17 3.37 11.08 17.37
N SER A 18 3.93 10.47 16.32
CA SER A 18 4.00 9.01 16.20
C SER A 18 4.94 8.41 17.27
N ARG A 19 6.02 9.09 17.63
CA ARG A 19 6.84 8.67 18.78
C ARG A 19 6.06 8.76 20.09
N ALA A 20 5.29 9.84 20.27
CA ALA A 20 4.48 10.03 21.47
C ALA A 20 3.45 8.90 21.67
N VAL A 21 2.95 8.28 20.59
CA VAL A 21 2.15 7.04 20.68
C VAL A 21 2.91 5.95 21.43
N ILE A 22 4.14 5.64 21.01
CA ILE A 22 4.95 4.57 21.60
C ILE A 22 5.29 4.90 23.06
N GLU A 23 5.67 6.15 23.35
CA GLU A 23 5.93 6.59 24.72
C GLU A 23 4.68 6.50 25.61
N ALA A 24 3.49 6.76 25.06
CA ALA A 24 2.23 6.61 25.78
C ALA A 24 1.91 5.13 26.06
N VAL A 25 2.12 4.24 25.10
CA VAL A 25 1.94 2.78 25.29
C VAL A 25 2.90 2.24 26.35
N MET A 26 4.15 2.72 26.37
CA MET A 26 5.17 2.32 27.35
C MET A 26 4.85 2.76 28.79
N LYS A 27 3.95 3.72 29.00
CA LYS A 27 3.48 4.09 30.35
C LYS A 27 2.50 3.07 30.92
N GLU A 28 1.78 2.35 30.06
CA GLU A 28 0.75 1.38 30.46
C GLU A 28 1.24 -0.07 30.35
N ARG A 29 2.29 -0.33 29.55
CA ARG A 29 2.85 -1.65 29.30
C ARG A 29 4.35 -1.66 29.52
N SER A 30 4.85 -2.74 30.15
CA SER A 30 6.28 -2.90 30.42
C SER A 30 7.03 -3.28 29.15
N PHE A 31 8.02 -2.47 28.77
CA PHE A 31 8.98 -2.77 27.72
C PHE A 31 10.35 -3.01 28.36
N ALA A 32 11.04 -4.08 27.96
CA ALA A 32 12.42 -4.37 28.38
C ALA A 32 13.43 -4.19 27.23
N PHE A 33 12.96 -3.94 26.00
CA PHE A 33 13.83 -3.63 24.87
C PHE A 33 13.04 -2.98 23.72
N VAL A 34 13.63 -1.97 23.07
CA VAL A 34 13.04 -1.34 21.87
C VAL A 34 14.10 -1.12 20.78
N ALA A 35 13.86 -1.70 19.61
CA ALA A 35 14.63 -1.44 18.40
C ALA A 35 13.81 -0.58 17.42
N GLN A 36 14.20 0.68 17.24
CA GLN A 36 13.49 1.60 16.35
C GLN A 36 14.06 1.60 14.94
N ILE A 37 13.18 1.56 13.93
CA ILE A 37 13.53 1.81 12.53
C ILE A 37 12.87 3.13 12.11
N ALA A 38 13.67 4.18 12.00
CA ALA A 38 13.16 5.53 11.74
C ALA A 38 13.95 6.24 10.62
N THR A 39 13.37 7.32 10.10
CA THR A 39 14.12 8.25 9.23
C THR A 39 14.86 9.30 10.06
N GLY A 40 15.96 9.83 9.55
CA GLY A 40 16.79 10.81 10.26
C GLY A 40 18.28 10.49 10.17
N VAL A 41 19.10 11.37 10.77
CA VAL A 41 20.57 11.24 10.81
C VAL A 41 21.10 10.97 12.21
N GLU A 42 20.30 11.24 13.25
CA GLU A 42 20.68 11.07 14.65
C GLU A 42 19.70 10.12 15.36
N PRO A 43 20.19 9.27 16.28
CA PRO A 43 19.33 8.40 17.08
C PRO A 43 18.33 9.19 17.91
N GLN A 44 17.07 8.75 17.86
CA GLN A 44 16.00 9.32 18.68
C GLN A 44 15.40 8.21 19.54
N TYR A 45 16.00 7.99 20.70
CA TYR A 45 15.62 6.95 21.65
C TYR A 45 14.31 7.28 22.37
N VAL A 46 13.53 6.25 22.74
CA VAL A 46 12.33 6.42 23.56
C VAL A 46 12.74 6.77 24.99
N ARG A 47 11.96 7.65 25.63
CA ARG A 47 12.18 8.02 27.03
C ARG A 47 11.87 6.83 27.95
N GLY A 48 12.61 6.72 29.05
CA GLY A 48 12.36 5.72 30.09
C GLY A 48 13.05 4.37 29.92
N LEU A 49 13.79 4.14 28.83
CA LEU A 49 14.66 2.96 28.65
C LEU A 49 16.14 3.36 28.61
N PRO A 50 17.05 2.60 29.24
CA PRO A 50 18.48 2.87 29.16
C PRO A 50 19.04 2.63 27.75
N PRO A 51 20.13 3.30 27.34
CA PRO A 51 20.72 3.13 26.00
C PRO A 51 21.12 1.68 25.67
N SER A 52 21.44 0.85 26.66
CA SER A 52 21.75 -0.58 26.48
C SER A 52 20.55 -1.42 26.05
N GLU A 53 19.33 -0.97 26.36
CA GLU A 53 18.07 -1.65 26.05
C GLU A 53 17.37 -1.06 24.84
N GLN A 54 18.08 -0.21 24.09
CA GLN A 54 17.56 0.41 22.89
C GLN A 54 18.52 0.25 21.72
N ARG A 55 17.96 0.07 20.53
CA ARG A 55 18.70 0.12 19.27
C ARG A 55 17.97 1.03 18.31
N TRP A 56 18.73 1.69 17.43
CA TRP A 56 18.17 2.58 16.44
C TRP A 56 18.80 2.31 15.08
N PHE A 57 17.95 2.18 14.06
CA PHE A 57 18.33 1.91 12.69
C PHE A 57 17.87 3.04 11.78
N ILE A 58 18.82 3.58 11.00
CA ILE A 58 18.53 4.54 9.94
C ILE A 58 17.88 3.80 8.78
N SER A 59 16.60 4.05 8.55
CA SER A 59 15.83 3.41 7.48
C SER A 59 16.53 3.45 6.12
N SER A 60 17.09 4.61 5.71
CA SER A 60 17.70 4.75 4.39
C SER A 60 18.97 3.91 4.22
N GLU A 61 19.68 3.63 5.31
CA GLU A 61 20.90 2.81 5.27
C GLU A 61 20.57 1.33 5.21
N ILE A 62 19.69 0.89 6.12
CA ILE A 62 19.32 -0.51 6.18
C ILE A 62 18.57 -0.93 4.91
N ARG A 63 17.86 -0.06 4.20
CA ARG A 63 17.28 -0.40 2.87
C ARG A 63 18.31 -0.93 1.86
N GLY A 64 19.57 -0.49 1.95
CA GLY A 64 20.66 -0.99 1.12
C GLY A 64 21.50 -2.09 1.79
N CYS A 65 20.98 -2.73 2.84
CA CYS A 65 21.68 -3.72 3.66
C CYS A 65 22.93 -3.16 4.40
N HIS A 66 22.94 -1.88 4.74
CA HIS A 66 24.01 -1.25 5.52
C HIS A 66 23.62 -1.17 7.00
N TYR A 67 24.23 -2.04 7.81
CA TYR A 67 24.06 -2.09 9.26
C TYR A 67 25.34 -1.61 9.94
N ARG A 68 25.38 -0.31 10.32
CA ARG A 68 26.58 0.31 10.91
C ARG A 68 27.00 -0.41 12.19
N GLY A 69 28.30 -0.63 12.37
CA GLY A 69 28.88 -1.22 13.58
C GLY A 69 28.56 -2.70 13.79
N THR A 70 28.02 -3.40 12.78
CA THR A 70 27.73 -4.83 12.88
C THR A 70 28.94 -5.67 12.50
N ASP A 71 29.39 -6.52 13.42
CA ASP A 71 30.33 -7.59 13.12
C ASP A 71 29.58 -8.79 12.50
N TRP A 72 29.76 -8.97 11.19
CA TRP A 72 29.12 -10.05 10.42
C TRP A 72 29.70 -11.43 10.72
N SER A 73 30.90 -11.50 11.31
CA SER A 73 31.51 -12.78 11.70
C SER A 73 30.86 -13.35 12.96
N ALA A 74 30.35 -12.48 13.83
CA ALA A 74 29.67 -12.83 15.09
C ALA A 74 28.15 -13.08 14.94
N LEU A 75 27.57 -12.97 13.73
CA LEU A 75 26.16 -13.30 13.50
C LEU A 75 25.99 -14.80 13.28
N ALA A 76 24.92 -15.38 13.80
CA ALA A 76 24.56 -16.75 13.45
C ALA A 76 24.48 -16.93 11.91
N PRO A 77 24.96 -18.05 11.35
CA PRO A 77 24.76 -18.37 9.95
C PRO A 77 23.27 -18.63 9.65
N LEU A 78 22.94 -18.72 8.36
CA LEU A 78 21.60 -19.13 7.93
C LEU A 78 21.60 -20.63 7.65
N ASP A 79 20.64 -21.32 8.25
CA ASP A 79 20.37 -22.72 7.95
C ASP A 79 19.51 -22.85 6.69
N GLU A 80 19.67 -23.95 5.95
CA GLU A 80 18.93 -24.23 4.73
C GLU A 80 17.41 -24.20 4.96
N GLU A 81 16.94 -24.82 6.05
CA GLU A 81 15.52 -24.87 6.43
C GLU A 81 14.87 -23.47 6.43
N LEU A 82 15.54 -22.49 7.04
CA LEU A 82 15.04 -21.12 7.10
C LEU A 82 15.07 -20.42 5.74
N VAL A 83 16.13 -20.65 4.96
CA VAL A 83 16.24 -20.04 3.62
C VAL A 83 15.14 -20.58 2.71
N GLU A 84 14.89 -21.89 2.76
CA GLU A 84 13.85 -22.54 1.97
C GLU A 84 12.44 -22.12 2.41
N SER A 85 12.17 -22.03 3.71
CA SER A 85 10.85 -21.61 4.22
C SER A 85 10.54 -20.14 3.92
N MET A 86 11.55 -19.28 3.80
CA MET A 86 11.40 -17.85 3.52
C MET A 86 11.42 -17.50 2.02
N ARG A 87 11.47 -18.47 1.10
CA ARG A 87 11.42 -18.23 -0.36
C ARG A 87 10.23 -17.38 -0.84
N PRO A 88 8.99 -17.54 -0.31
CA PRO A 88 7.90 -16.65 -0.69
C PRO A 88 8.20 -15.18 -0.38
N CYS A 89 8.88 -14.90 0.75
CA CYS A 89 9.35 -13.57 1.09
C CYS A 89 10.48 -13.11 0.15
N GLU A 90 11.38 -14.00 -0.26
CA GLU A 90 12.44 -13.66 -1.25
C GLU A 90 11.82 -13.11 -2.53
N SER A 91 10.80 -13.79 -3.08
CA SER A 91 10.15 -13.35 -4.33
C SER A 91 9.59 -11.94 -4.21
N VAL A 92 8.85 -11.65 -3.14
CA VAL A 92 8.27 -10.32 -2.91
C VAL A 92 9.37 -9.28 -2.65
N PHE A 93 10.44 -9.66 -1.95
CA PHE A 93 11.60 -8.81 -1.71
C PHE A 93 12.27 -8.39 -3.03
N MET A 94 12.42 -9.31 -3.99
CA MET A 94 12.99 -8.99 -5.30
C MET A 94 12.23 -7.87 -5.99
N ASP A 95 10.90 -7.94 -6.00
CA ASP A 95 10.06 -6.88 -6.57
C ASP A 95 10.15 -5.60 -5.77
N LEU A 96 10.23 -5.69 -4.44
CA LEU A 96 10.28 -4.52 -3.57
C LEU A 96 11.56 -3.70 -3.76
N VAL A 97 12.70 -4.32 -4.07
CA VAL A 97 13.96 -3.61 -4.35
C VAL A 97 13.84 -2.66 -5.53
N SER A 98 12.92 -2.92 -6.47
CA SER A 98 12.65 -2.01 -7.59
C SER A 98 12.24 -0.59 -7.16
N ARG A 99 11.73 -0.42 -5.94
CA ARG A 99 11.43 0.89 -5.33
C ARG A 99 12.66 1.77 -5.21
N LEU A 100 13.84 1.18 -5.09
CA LEU A 100 15.11 1.91 -5.04
C LEU A 100 15.64 2.25 -6.43
N GLU A 101 15.05 1.71 -7.50
CA GLU A 101 15.56 1.83 -8.86
C GLU A 101 15.08 3.09 -9.58
N TRP A 102 14.82 4.17 -8.84
CA TRP A 102 14.44 5.46 -9.44
C TRP A 102 15.55 6.07 -10.32
N LYS A 103 16.81 5.64 -10.13
CA LYS A 103 18.01 6.13 -10.85
C LYS A 103 18.85 5.05 -11.52
N LYS A 104 18.86 3.82 -11.01
CA LYS A 104 19.74 2.72 -11.46
C LYS A 104 19.05 1.40 -11.22
N SER A 105 19.26 0.43 -12.10
CA SER A 105 18.88 -0.95 -11.84
C SER A 105 19.85 -1.61 -10.86
N VAL A 106 19.34 -2.58 -10.11
CA VAL A 106 20.01 -3.47 -9.17
C VAL A 106 19.85 -4.87 -9.74
N SER A 107 20.97 -5.51 -10.09
CA SER A 107 20.95 -6.86 -10.67
C SER A 107 20.39 -7.90 -9.71
N TYR A 108 19.88 -9.00 -10.26
CA TYR A 108 19.35 -10.12 -9.49
C TYR A 108 20.33 -10.60 -8.41
N ASP A 109 21.60 -10.81 -8.74
CA ASP A 109 22.61 -11.29 -7.78
C ASP A 109 22.81 -10.33 -6.60
N VAL A 110 22.74 -9.02 -6.86
CA VAL A 110 22.84 -8.01 -5.80
C VAL A 110 21.59 -8.04 -4.93
N ARG A 111 20.39 -8.14 -5.52
CA ARG A 111 19.13 -8.26 -4.77
C ARG A 111 19.14 -9.51 -3.89
N ARG A 112 19.55 -10.66 -4.43
CA ARG A 112 19.66 -11.93 -3.71
C ARG A 112 20.65 -11.84 -2.56
N ARG A 113 21.83 -11.25 -2.79
CA ARG A 113 22.82 -11.03 -1.73
C ARG A 113 22.29 -10.12 -0.62
N TRP A 114 21.56 -9.06 -0.97
CA TRP A 114 20.91 -8.19 0.02
C TRP A 114 19.86 -8.94 0.81
N TYR A 115 18.98 -9.70 0.16
CA TYR A 115 17.98 -10.52 0.82
C TYR A 115 18.60 -11.46 1.87
N LEU A 116 19.59 -12.26 1.47
CA LEU A 116 20.24 -13.22 2.39
C LEU A 116 20.96 -12.51 3.55
N ARG A 117 21.59 -11.36 3.31
CA ARG A 117 22.22 -10.58 4.38
C ARG A 117 21.20 -9.96 5.33
N HIS A 118 20.07 -9.49 4.82
CA HIS A 118 18.95 -9.02 5.62
C HIS A 118 18.37 -10.14 6.48
N LEU A 119 18.13 -11.30 5.86
CA LEU A 119 17.62 -12.49 6.53
C LEU A 119 18.56 -12.90 7.67
N ARG A 120 19.86 -13.00 7.39
CA ARG A 120 20.87 -13.34 8.41
C ARG A 120 20.88 -12.36 9.57
N PHE A 121 20.91 -11.07 9.28
CA PHE A 121 20.95 -10.03 10.31
C PHE A 121 19.73 -10.09 11.21
N TRP A 122 18.53 -10.06 10.63
CA TRP A 122 17.30 -10.01 11.42
C TRP A 122 17.00 -11.35 12.11
N ASN A 123 17.37 -12.48 11.52
CA ASN A 123 17.26 -13.79 12.16
C ASN A 123 18.05 -13.87 13.46
N ASP A 124 19.33 -13.45 13.42
CA ASP A 124 20.16 -13.37 14.61
C ASP A 124 19.62 -12.31 15.60
N PHE A 125 19.24 -11.14 15.09
CA PHE A 125 18.76 -10.02 15.92
C PHE A 125 17.50 -10.39 16.73
N LEU A 126 16.50 -11.01 16.10
CA LEU A 126 15.28 -11.46 16.76
C LEU A 126 15.58 -12.45 17.89
N THR A 127 16.48 -13.41 17.67
CA THR A 127 16.87 -14.41 18.66
C THR A 127 17.68 -13.78 19.81
N ARG A 128 18.74 -13.04 19.49
CA ARG A 128 19.66 -12.44 20.45
C ARG A 128 18.98 -11.45 21.37
N HIS A 129 18.04 -10.67 20.84
CA HIS A 129 17.29 -9.71 21.61
C HIS A 129 15.95 -10.24 22.14
N ARG A 130 15.62 -11.51 21.91
CA ARG A 130 14.36 -12.16 22.32
C ARG A 130 13.14 -11.31 21.95
N ILE A 131 13.07 -10.89 20.70
CA ILE A 131 11.98 -10.04 20.21
C ILE A 131 10.67 -10.82 20.26
N ASN A 132 9.66 -10.24 20.89
CA ASN A 132 8.32 -10.83 21.05
C ASN A 132 7.19 -9.93 20.51
N LEU A 133 7.54 -8.81 19.86
CA LEU A 133 6.58 -7.94 19.17
C LEU A 133 7.24 -7.22 18.00
N TYR A 134 6.55 -7.15 16.87
CA TYR A 134 6.84 -6.21 15.80
C TYR A 134 5.68 -5.24 15.62
N LEU A 135 5.95 -3.94 15.77
CA LEU A 135 4.96 -2.88 15.66
C LEU A 135 5.41 -1.90 14.57
N SER A 136 4.58 -1.66 13.55
CA SER A 136 4.88 -0.73 12.47
C SER A 136 3.80 0.33 12.33
N ALA A 137 4.18 1.58 12.03
CA ALA A 137 3.19 2.66 11.87
C ALA A 137 2.30 2.49 10.62
N TRP A 138 2.72 1.68 9.65
CA TRP A 138 1.95 1.31 8.46
C TRP A 138 2.34 -0.06 7.92
N VAL A 139 1.63 -0.53 6.90
CA VAL A 139 1.88 -1.84 6.25
C VAL A 139 3.37 -2.06 5.96
N PRO A 140 3.97 -3.20 6.35
CA PRO A 140 5.39 -3.48 6.10
C PRO A 140 5.69 -3.63 4.60
N HIS A 141 6.01 -2.51 3.95
CA HIS A 141 6.23 -2.42 2.50
C HIS A 141 7.55 -1.71 2.14
N GLU A 142 8.42 -1.50 3.12
CA GLU A 142 9.81 -1.10 2.86
C GLU A 142 10.69 -2.34 2.97
N ILE A 143 11.82 -2.34 2.24
CA ILE A 143 12.71 -3.51 2.08
C ILE A 143 13.00 -4.26 3.39
N PRO A 144 13.52 -3.61 4.45
CA PRO A 144 13.79 -4.32 5.69
C PRO A 144 12.51 -4.69 6.45
N ASP A 145 11.45 -3.89 6.33
CA ASP A 145 10.21 -4.07 7.09
C ASP A 145 9.46 -5.32 6.66
N LEU A 146 9.34 -5.56 5.35
CA LEU A 146 8.71 -6.76 4.81
C LEU A 146 9.42 -8.02 5.34
N LEU A 147 10.75 -8.01 5.32
CA LEU A 147 11.53 -9.16 5.77
C LEU A 147 11.38 -9.41 7.27
N ILE A 148 11.43 -8.36 8.10
CA ILE A 148 11.20 -8.48 9.55
C ILE A 148 9.79 -9.01 9.80
N TYR A 149 8.81 -8.46 9.11
CA TYR A 149 7.41 -8.86 9.22
C TYR A 149 7.20 -10.35 8.91
N GLU A 150 7.64 -10.81 7.74
CA GLU A 150 7.49 -12.22 7.33
C GLU A 150 8.29 -13.15 8.24
N LEU A 151 9.47 -12.73 8.73
CA LEU A 151 10.28 -13.50 9.67
C LEU A 151 9.63 -13.60 11.07
N CYS A 152 9.00 -12.53 11.54
CA CYS A 152 8.20 -12.55 12.76
C CYS A 152 7.01 -13.50 12.61
N LYS A 153 6.29 -13.44 11.48
CA LYS A 153 5.19 -14.37 11.18
C LYS A 153 5.64 -15.82 11.14
N HIS A 154 6.78 -16.10 10.50
CA HIS A 154 7.40 -17.44 10.47
C HIS A 154 7.72 -17.99 11.87
N ARG A 155 8.08 -17.11 12.82
CA ARG A 155 8.43 -17.47 14.20
C ARG A 155 7.25 -17.39 15.19
N GLY A 156 6.05 -17.08 14.72
CA GLY A 156 4.89 -16.85 15.60
C GLY A 156 5.01 -15.60 16.49
N ILE A 157 5.88 -14.65 16.15
CA ILE A 157 6.00 -13.38 16.86
C ILE A 157 4.86 -12.46 16.41
N PRO A 158 4.04 -11.93 17.34
CA PRO A 158 2.96 -11.00 17.02
C PRO A 158 3.44 -9.79 16.20
N THR A 159 2.69 -9.46 15.15
CA THR A 159 2.92 -8.31 14.29
C THR A 159 1.70 -7.41 14.30
N LEU A 160 1.90 -6.11 14.55
CA LEU A 160 0.86 -5.08 14.58
C LEU A 160 1.25 -3.93 13.66
N TRP A 161 0.31 -3.44 12.85
CA TRP A 161 0.51 -2.29 11.99
C TRP A 161 -0.80 -1.62 11.61
N PHE A 162 -0.75 -0.39 11.09
CA PHE A 162 -1.96 0.33 10.72
C PHE A 162 -2.18 0.38 9.20
N ALA A 163 -3.35 -0.02 8.73
CA ALA A 163 -3.78 0.16 7.34
C ALA A 163 -4.57 1.47 7.22
N ASP A 164 -4.13 2.36 6.33
CA ASP A 164 -4.93 3.54 5.99
C ASP A 164 -6.23 3.12 5.29
N ALA A 165 -7.34 3.76 5.68
CA ALA A 165 -8.64 3.60 5.03
C ALA A 165 -8.89 4.70 4.01
N MET A 166 -9.93 4.54 3.18
CA MET A 166 -10.35 5.55 2.20
C MET A 166 -11.36 6.56 2.77
N VAL A 167 -11.35 6.75 4.09
CA VAL A 167 -12.16 7.70 4.85
C VAL A 167 -11.20 8.61 5.61
N GLN A 168 -11.54 9.89 5.74
CA GLN A 168 -10.70 10.88 6.43
C GLN A 168 -10.34 10.42 7.85
N ASP A 169 -9.07 10.59 8.25
CA ASP A 169 -8.55 10.29 9.59
C ASP A 169 -8.92 8.89 10.11
N THR A 170 -9.00 7.90 9.21
CA THR A 170 -9.46 6.56 9.54
C THR A 170 -8.41 5.52 9.15
N CYS A 171 -8.10 4.61 10.07
CA CYS A 171 -7.23 3.47 9.81
C CYS A 171 -7.70 2.22 10.55
N PHE A 172 -7.16 1.07 10.17
CA PHE A 172 -7.41 -0.22 10.83
C PHE A 172 -6.13 -0.72 11.47
N LEU A 173 -6.23 -1.24 12.69
CA LEU A 173 -5.13 -1.97 13.33
C LEU A 173 -5.15 -3.42 12.82
N GLU A 174 -4.04 -3.82 12.22
CA GLU A 174 -3.93 -5.02 11.38
C GLU A 174 -2.80 -5.92 11.84
N ARG A 175 -2.96 -7.21 11.57
CA ARG A 175 -1.99 -8.27 11.89
C ARG A 175 -1.48 -8.97 10.65
N ASP A 176 -2.35 -9.15 9.66
CA ASP A 176 -2.04 -9.85 8.42
C ASP A 176 -2.61 -9.11 7.22
N TRP A 177 -1.75 -8.72 6.30
CA TRP A 177 -2.20 -7.99 5.12
C TRP A 177 -3.01 -8.90 4.17
N ARG A 178 -2.89 -10.22 4.29
CA ARG A 178 -3.69 -11.21 3.52
C ARG A 178 -5.10 -11.39 4.10
N ALA A 179 -5.27 -11.11 5.39
CA ALA A 179 -6.54 -11.18 6.12
C ALA A 179 -6.84 -9.83 6.79
N SER A 180 -6.94 -8.78 5.96
CA SER A 180 -7.19 -7.40 6.41
C SER A 180 -8.53 -7.30 7.14
N SER A 181 -8.58 -6.54 8.24
CA SER A 181 -9.75 -6.14 9.03
C SER A 181 -10.80 -7.24 9.30
N PRO A 182 -10.49 -8.33 10.02
CA PRO A 182 -11.46 -9.37 10.32
C PRO A 182 -12.67 -8.85 11.13
N ALA A 183 -12.45 -7.95 12.09
CA ALA A 183 -13.53 -7.34 12.87
C ALA A 183 -14.53 -6.55 12.00
N LEU A 184 -14.05 -5.91 10.93
CA LEU A 184 -14.90 -5.20 9.97
C LEU A 184 -15.84 -6.17 9.25
N ARG A 185 -15.33 -7.34 8.85
CA ARG A 185 -16.12 -8.39 8.21
C ARG A 185 -17.25 -8.86 9.12
N GLU A 186 -16.90 -9.26 10.34
CA GLU A 186 -17.87 -9.80 11.31
C GLU A 186 -18.97 -8.78 11.59
N ARG A 187 -18.59 -7.51 11.81
CA ARG A 187 -19.54 -6.45 12.08
C ARG A 187 -20.42 -6.13 10.87
N TYR A 188 -19.86 -6.16 9.66
CA TYR A 188 -20.63 -5.96 8.44
C TYR A 188 -21.65 -7.07 8.20
N GLU A 189 -21.26 -8.34 8.41
CA GLU A 189 -22.15 -9.49 8.28
C GLU A 189 -23.27 -9.47 9.34
N GLU A 190 -23.01 -8.95 10.54
CA GLU A 190 -24.04 -8.72 11.56
C GLU A 190 -25.04 -7.65 11.10
N LEU A 191 -24.54 -6.49 10.65
CA LEU A 191 -25.36 -5.39 10.17
C LEU A 191 -26.24 -5.80 8.97
N LEU A 192 -25.72 -6.59 8.03
CA LEU A 192 -26.50 -7.14 6.92
C LEU A 192 -27.64 -8.06 7.38
N ARG A 193 -27.50 -8.76 8.50
CA ARG A 193 -28.56 -9.60 9.09
C ARG A 193 -29.59 -8.77 9.86
N THR A 194 -29.14 -7.69 10.50
CA THR A 194 -30.00 -6.79 11.28
C THR A 194 -30.89 -5.94 10.39
N TYR A 195 -30.39 -5.46 9.25
CA TYR A 195 -31.11 -4.54 8.37
C TYR A 195 -31.56 -5.25 7.08
N PRO A 196 -32.87 -5.52 6.89
CA PRO A 196 -33.36 -6.22 5.72
C PRO A 196 -33.21 -5.38 4.44
N GLU A 197 -33.18 -6.06 3.29
CA GLU A 197 -33.24 -5.42 1.98
C GLU A 197 -34.48 -4.52 1.86
N GLY A 198 -34.30 -3.28 1.40
CA GLY A 198 -35.37 -2.28 1.30
C GLY A 198 -35.39 -1.27 2.46
N THR A 199 -34.56 -1.46 3.49
CA THR A 199 -34.33 -0.43 4.52
C THR A 199 -33.79 0.84 3.85
N ASP A 200 -34.33 2.01 4.22
CA ASP A 200 -33.80 3.30 3.77
C ASP A 200 -32.36 3.46 4.27
N PRO A 201 -31.35 3.58 3.39
CA PRO A 201 -29.98 3.80 3.81
C PRO A 201 -29.88 4.97 4.80
N LEU A 202 -30.58 6.08 4.54
CA LEU A 202 -30.44 7.31 5.32
C LEU A 202 -30.94 7.20 6.77
N SER A 203 -31.70 6.15 7.12
CA SER A 203 -32.08 5.91 8.51
C SER A 203 -30.92 5.42 9.39
N ILE A 204 -29.84 4.92 8.79
CA ILE A 204 -28.65 4.46 9.50
C ILE A 204 -27.75 5.66 9.76
N ALA A 205 -27.62 6.08 11.02
CA ALA A 205 -26.77 7.21 11.38
C ALA A 205 -25.28 6.88 11.24
N LEU A 206 -24.56 7.73 10.51
CA LEU A 206 -23.10 7.71 10.43
C LEU A 206 -22.50 8.95 11.14
N GLU A 207 -21.27 8.82 11.60
CA GLU A 207 -20.47 9.96 12.04
C GLU A 207 -20.22 10.95 10.89
N PRO A 208 -20.03 12.26 11.16
CA PRO A 208 -19.88 13.28 10.12
C PRO A 208 -18.81 12.97 9.05
N ARG A 209 -17.67 12.35 9.42
CA ARG A 209 -16.61 11.98 8.47
C ARG A 209 -17.04 10.89 7.49
N PHE A 210 -17.87 9.96 7.95
CA PHE A 210 -18.43 8.88 7.14
C PHE A 210 -19.61 9.38 6.31
N GLU A 211 -20.45 10.29 6.84
CA GLU A 211 -21.50 10.96 6.04
C GLU A 211 -20.91 11.75 4.88
N HIS A 212 -19.86 12.53 5.13
CA HIS A 212 -19.16 13.27 4.08
C HIS A 212 -18.61 12.33 3.01
N THR A 213 -18.00 11.22 3.43
CA THR A 213 -17.45 10.23 2.49
C THR A 213 -18.56 9.54 1.69
N TYR A 214 -19.68 9.18 2.33
CA TYR A 214 -20.85 8.60 1.68
C TYR A 214 -21.42 9.53 0.61
N ALA A 215 -21.61 10.82 0.94
CA ALA A 215 -22.10 11.83 0.03
C ALA A 215 -21.13 12.06 -1.16
N ALA A 216 -19.83 12.15 -0.87
CA ALA A 216 -18.80 12.36 -1.90
C ALA A 216 -18.69 11.19 -2.89
N LEU A 217 -18.78 9.95 -2.40
CA LEU A 217 -18.67 8.74 -3.23
C LEU A 217 -19.95 8.44 -4.00
N SER A 218 -21.11 8.76 -3.43
CA SER A 218 -22.43 8.57 -4.06
C SER A 218 -22.77 9.67 -5.07
N SER A 219 -22.06 10.81 -5.05
CA SER A 219 -22.27 11.91 -6.00
C SER A 219 -21.82 11.54 -7.42
N PRO A 220 -22.63 11.84 -8.46
CA PRO A 220 -22.24 11.66 -9.86
C PRO A 220 -21.00 12.47 -10.24
N LYS A 221 -20.88 13.69 -9.71
CA LYS A 221 -19.70 14.54 -9.82
C LYS A 221 -18.80 14.23 -8.62
N GLY A 222 -17.86 13.30 -8.79
CA GLY A 222 -16.85 13.12 -7.76
C GLY A 222 -15.92 14.33 -7.68
N GLU A 223 -15.42 14.60 -6.49
CA GLU A 223 -14.41 15.65 -6.30
C GLU A 223 -13.11 15.22 -6.98
N LYS A 224 -12.67 15.97 -7.98
CA LYS A 224 -11.29 15.86 -8.46
C LYS A 224 -10.43 16.49 -7.37
N GLY A 225 -9.65 15.67 -6.66
CA GLY A 225 -8.63 16.20 -5.77
C GLY A 225 -7.70 17.16 -6.54
N ASP A 226 -7.43 18.33 -5.96
CA ASP A 226 -6.50 19.29 -6.54
C ASP A 226 -5.08 18.73 -6.51
N PHE A 227 -4.68 18.11 -7.62
CA PHE A 227 -3.30 17.69 -7.83
C PHE A 227 -2.47 18.88 -8.29
N PHE A 228 -1.86 19.58 -7.34
CA PHE A 228 -0.87 20.62 -7.63
C PHE A 228 0.34 20.02 -8.35
N LYS A 229 0.43 20.21 -9.67
CA LYS A 229 1.67 19.99 -10.43
C LYS A 229 2.58 21.19 -10.22
N ILE A 230 3.58 21.05 -9.35
CA ILE A 230 4.73 21.96 -9.38
C ILE A 230 5.50 21.65 -10.67
N THR A 231 5.52 22.60 -11.60
CA THR A 231 6.31 22.48 -12.82
C THR A 231 7.81 22.54 -12.48
N TYR A 232 8.65 21.92 -13.31
CA TYR A 232 10.11 21.99 -13.16
C TYR A 232 10.61 23.43 -13.01
N TRP A 233 10.08 24.35 -13.81
CA TRP A 233 10.41 25.77 -13.74
C TRP A 233 9.95 26.44 -12.44
N GLN A 234 8.77 26.09 -11.92
CA GLN A 234 8.37 26.54 -10.59
C GLN A 234 9.30 26.00 -9.50
N SER A 235 9.75 24.74 -9.58
CA SER A 235 10.76 24.22 -8.64
C SER A 235 12.09 24.95 -8.75
N VAL A 236 12.57 25.25 -9.97
CA VAL A 236 13.79 26.02 -10.22
C VAL A 236 13.66 27.44 -9.69
N CYS A 237 12.56 28.14 -9.99
CA CYS A 237 12.28 29.48 -9.49
C CYS A 237 12.15 29.49 -7.95
N ASN A 238 11.53 28.47 -7.36
CA ASN A 238 11.44 28.35 -5.90
C ASN A 238 12.81 28.10 -5.26
N LEU A 239 13.68 27.33 -5.91
CA LEU A 239 15.05 27.11 -5.44
C LEU A 239 15.90 28.38 -5.56
N LEU A 240 15.79 29.10 -6.69
CA LEU A 240 16.41 30.41 -6.90
C LEU A 240 15.95 31.42 -5.85
N ARG A 241 14.64 31.47 -5.55
CA ARG A 241 14.07 32.39 -4.56
C ARG A 241 14.43 32.02 -3.12
N ARG A 242 14.51 30.73 -2.80
CA ARG A 242 14.79 30.27 -1.42
C ARG A 242 16.28 30.25 -1.07
N ASN A 243 17.14 29.89 -2.02
CA ASN A 243 18.58 29.77 -1.76
C ASN A 243 19.41 29.86 -3.05
N THR A 244 19.74 31.09 -3.45
CA THR A 244 20.57 31.37 -4.63
C THR A 244 21.93 30.67 -4.58
N SER A 245 22.58 30.60 -3.41
CA SER A 245 23.86 29.92 -3.24
C SER A 245 23.78 28.41 -3.54
N LEU A 246 22.68 27.76 -3.13
CA LEU A 246 22.43 26.35 -3.39
C LEU A 246 22.19 26.11 -4.89
N PHE A 247 21.52 27.03 -5.57
CA PHE A 247 21.31 26.98 -7.02
C PHE A 247 22.64 27.04 -7.78
N PHE A 248 23.53 28.00 -7.45
CA PHE A 248 24.86 28.08 -8.07
C PHE A 248 25.71 26.85 -7.75
N LYS A 249 25.68 26.36 -6.51
CA LYS A 249 26.37 25.11 -6.12
C LYS A 249 25.87 23.91 -6.94
N HIS A 250 24.56 23.78 -7.13
CA HIS A 250 24.00 22.76 -8.01
C HIS A 250 24.41 22.94 -9.47
N GLY A 251 24.51 24.18 -9.96
CA GLY A 251 25.05 24.48 -11.30
C GLY A 251 26.49 23.98 -11.47
N VAL A 252 27.36 24.28 -10.50
CA VAL A 252 28.76 23.82 -10.49
C VAL A 252 28.85 22.29 -10.39
N ASP A 253 28.01 21.65 -9.56
CA ASP A 253 27.94 20.19 -9.44
C ASP A 253 27.57 19.50 -10.78
N TYR A 254 26.81 20.18 -11.65
CA TYR A 254 26.48 19.68 -12.99
C TYR A 254 27.65 19.79 -13.99
N LEU A 255 28.61 20.69 -13.75
CA LEU A 255 29.83 20.82 -14.57
C LEU A 255 30.89 19.75 -14.22
N ALA A 256 30.82 19.16 -13.03
CA ALA A 256 31.69 18.05 -12.63
C ALA A 256 31.36 16.76 -13.40
N PRO A 257 32.30 15.79 -13.54
CA PRO A 257 32.03 14.51 -14.23
C PRO A 257 30.83 13.73 -13.67
N ARG A 258 30.57 13.82 -12.36
CA ARG A 258 29.38 13.26 -11.71
C ARG A 258 28.08 13.94 -12.18
N GLY A 259 28.15 15.24 -12.44
CA GLY A 259 27.10 16.06 -13.03
C GLY A 259 26.75 15.67 -14.46
N TRP A 260 27.77 15.52 -15.32
CA TRP A 260 27.60 15.02 -16.68
C TRP A 260 26.96 13.63 -16.71
N TRP A 261 27.46 12.70 -15.89
CA TRP A 261 26.84 11.38 -15.73
C TRP A 261 25.38 11.45 -15.26
N ARG A 262 25.07 12.36 -14.34
CA ARG A 262 23.70 12.59 -13.87
C ARG A 262 22.81 13.16 -14.97
N ALA A 263 23.31 14.10 -15.76
CA ALA A 263 22.61 14.67 -16.91
C ALA A 263 22.34 13.60 -17.98
N PHE A 264 23.35 12.79 -18.32
CA PHE A 264 23.22 11.68 -19.24
C PHE A 264 22.17 10.66 -18.77
N ASN A 265 22.22 10.24 -17.50
CA ASN A 265 21.21 9.35 -16.90
C ASN A 265 19.80 9.95 -16.87
N THR A 266 19.70 11.28 -16.73
CA THR A 266 18.41 11.98 -16.78
C THR A 266 17.87 12.00 -18.20
N TRP A 267 18.74 12.23 -19.19
CA TRP A 267 18.39 12.21 -20.61
C TRP A 267 17.98 10.82 -21.10
N THR A 268 18.72 9.77 -20.74
CA THR A 268 18.35 8.38 -21.07
C THR A 268 16.99 8.04 -20.47
N ARG A 269 16.76 8.34 -19.19
CA ARG A 269 15.45 8.19 -18.54
C ARG A 269 14.36 8.97 -19.28
N TRP A 270 14.62 10.23 -19.65
CA TRP A 270 13.66 11.04 -20.40
C TRP A 270 13.31 10.42 -21.75
N ARG A 271 14.30 9.91 -22.49
CA ARG A 271 14.08 9.19 -23.75
C ARG A 271 13.23 7.94 -23.56
N HIS A 272 13.53 7.12 -22.54
CA HIS A 272 12.75 5.93 -22.24
C HIS A 272 11.29 6.28 -21.92
N VAL A 273 11.06 7.24 -21.02
CA VAL A 273 9.70 7.70 -20.67
C VAL A 273 8.97 8.27 -21.88
N ARG A 274 9.64 9.09 -22.70
CA ARG A 274 9.05 9.67 -23.91
C ARG A 274 8.68 8.59 -24.94
N SER A 275 9.59 7.65 -25.20
CA SER A 275 9.35 6.54 -26.14
C SER A 275 8.20 5.67 -25.68
N ARG A 276 8.14 5.38 -24.38
CA ARG A 276 7.04 4.62 -23.76
C ARG A 276 5.70 5.34 -23.88
N ARG A 277 5.66 6.64 -23.58
CA ARG A 277 4.46 7.47 -23.75
C ARG A 277 3.98 7.49 -25.19
N ALA A 278 4.91 7.71 -26.12
CA ALA A 278 4.60 7.71 -27.54
C ALA A 278 4.04 6.35 -28.00
N PHE A 279 4.61 5.24 -27.51
CA PHE A 279 4.06 3.92 -27.76
C PHE A 279 2.64 3.79 -27.21
N TYR A 280 2.41 4.11 -25.93
CA TYR A 280 1.09 4.05 -25.32
C TYR A 280 0.08 4.90 -26.10
N ASP A 281 0.40 6.17 -26.36
CA ASP A 281 -0.47 7.14 -27.04
C ASP A 281 -0.77 6.76 -28.49
N ALA A 282 0.13 6.02 -29.16
CA ALA A 282 -0.12 5.50 -30.51
C ALA A 282 -1.09 4.31 -30.55
N HIS A 283 -1.31 3.63 -29.42
CA HIS A 283 -2.13 2.42 -29.33
C HIS A 283 -3.41 2.61 -28.50
N VAL A 284 -3.73 3.85 -28.09
CA VAL A 284 -5.00 4.12 -27.42
C VAL A 284 -6.17 4.12 -28.40
N VAL A 285 -7.32 3.69 -27.93
CA VAL A 285 -8.59 3.78 -28.67
C VAL A 285 -9.59 4.61 -27.89
N LEU A 286 -10.50 5.29 -28.59
CA LEU A 286 -11.65 5.90 -27.96
C LEU A 286 -12.61 4.77 -27.53
N PRO A 287 -13.04 4.72 -26.25
CA PRO A 287 -13.89 3.65 -25.78
C PRO A 287 -15.29 3.78 -26.35
N ASP A 288 -15.84 2.67 -26.84
CA ASP A 288 -17.27 2.52 -27.05
C ASP A 288 -17.92 2.17 -25.70
N LEU A 289 -18.65 3.12 -25.12
CA LEU A 289 -19.29 2.97 -23.81
C LEU A 289 -20.64 2.23 -23.89
N ALA A 290 -21.17 1.98 -25.09
CA ALA A 290 -22.41 1.24 -25.27
C ALA A 290 -22.20 -0.28 -25.18
N LYS A 291 -20.97 -0.75 -25.42
CA LYS A 291 -20.61 -2.16 -25.33
C LYS A 291 -20.29 -2.58 -23.90
N PRO A 292 -20.53 -3.85 -23.54
CA PRO A 292 -20.17 -4.38 -22.23
C PRO A 292 -18.64 -4.30 -22.01
N PHE A 293 -18.19 -3.68 -20.92
CA PHE A 293 -16.76 -3.64 -20.60
C PHE A 293 -16.45 -3.69 -19.10
N ILE A 294 -15.29 -4.24 -18.78
CA ILE A 294 -14.66 -4.15 -17.47
C ILE A 294 -13.61 -3.03 -17.50
N TYR A 295 -13.69 -2.12 -16.52
CA TYR A 295 -12.70 -1.06 -16.34
C TYR A 295 -11.55 -1.57 -15.47
N MET A 296 -10.32 -1.54 -16.01
CA MET A 296 -9.11 -1.96 -15.31
C MET A 296 -8.11 -0.80 -15.23
N PRO A 297 -8.13 0.02 -14.16
CA PRO A 297 -7.09 1.02 -13.94
C PRO A 297 -5.76 0.34 -13.60
N LEU A 298 -4.71 0.73 -14.32
CA LEU A 298 -3.36 0.28 -14.00
C LEU A 298 -2.87 0.99 -12.73
N HIS A 299 -2.30 0.23 -11.81
CA HIS A 299 -1.76 0.81 -10.57
C HIS A 299 -0.39 1.42 -10.78
N PHE A 300 -0.10 2.43 -9.96
CA PHE A 300 1.24 2.98 -9.88
C PHE A 300 2.21 1.92 -9.33
N GLN A 301 3.29 1.66 -10.05
CA GLN A 301 4.34 0.75 -9.62
C GLN A 301 5.69 1.45 -9.57
N PRO A 302 6.51 1.21 -8.54
CA PRO A 302 6.26 0.32 -7.41
C PRO A 302 5.54 1.04 -6.25
N GLU A 303 4.44 0.49 -5.73
CA GLU A 303 3.64 1.02 -4.60
C GLU A 303 3.23 -0.09 -3.62
N ALA A 304 2.99 0.26 -2.35
CA ALA A 304 2.48 -0.66 -1.32
C ALA A 304 1.13 -1.31 -1.68
N SER A 305 0.30 -0.64 -2.49
CA SER A 305 -0.93 -1.17 -3.09
C SER A 305 -0.66 -2.36 -4.01
N THR A 306 0.43 -2.32 -4.77
CA THR A 306 0.86 -3.44 -5.62
C THR A 306 1.67 -4.48 -4.86
N VAL A 307 2.78 -4.09 -4.24
CA VAL A 307 3.71 -4.99 -3.56
C VAL A 307 3.81 -4.56 -2.09
N PRO A 308 3.36 -5.37 -1.11
CA PRO A 308 2.99 -6.79 -1.24
C PRO A 308 1.49 -7.06 -1.53
N ARG A 309 0.60 -6.07 -1.39
CA ARG A 309 -0.84 -6.34 -1.18
C ARG A 309 -1.59 -6.97 -2.38
N SER A 310 -1.09 -6.81 -3.61
CA SER A 310 -1.68 -7.47 -4.78
C SER A 310 -1.14 -8.89 -5.02
N GLY A 311 -0.22 -9.38 -4.18
CA GLY A 311 0.35 -10.72 -4.29
C GLY A 311 0.92 -11.00 -5.68
N SER A 312 0.62 -12.17 -6.24
CA SER A 312 1.04 -12.56 -7.59
C SER A 312 0.49 -11.65 -8.70
N TYR A 313 -0.61 -10.94 -8.44
CA TYR A 313 -1.23 -10.00 -9.38
C TYR A 313 -0.62 -8.59 -9.32
N ALA A 314 0.54 -8.44 -8.65
CA ALA A 314 1.41 -7.30 -8.89
C ALA A 314 1.73 -7.17 -10.38
N ASP A 315 1.90 -8.29 -11.10
CA ASP A 315 1.85 -8.28 -12.56
C ASP A 315 0.39 -8.22 -13.05
N GLN A 316 -0.02 -7.02 -13.46
CA GLN A 316 -1.39 -6.76 -13.88
C GLN A 316 -1.71 -7.35 -15.27
N ILE A 317 -0.73 -7.89 -16.00
CA ILE A 317 -1.00 -8.67 -17.23
C ILE A 317 -1.74 -9.96 -16.86
N LEU A 318 -1.38 -10.59 -15.73
CA LEU A 318 -2.05 -11.80 -15.23
C LEU A 318 -3.53 -11.55 -14.92
N MET A 319 -3.85 -10.36 -14.39
CA MET A 319 -5.24 -9.94 -14.17
C MET A 319 -5.99 -9.88 -15.51
N ALA A 320 -5.42 -9.21 -16.51
CA ALA A 320 -6.02 -9.09 -17.83
C ALA A 320 -6.22 -10.45 -18.51
N GLY A 321 -5.26 -11.36 -18.37
CA GLY A 321 -5.35 -12.72 -18.93
C GLY A 321 -6.49 -13.54 -18.32
N LEU A 322 -6.68 -13.47 -17.00
CA LEU A 322 -7.81 -14.15 -16.34
C LEU A 322 -9.17 -13.59 -16.76
N LEU A 323 -9.26 -12.26 -16.89
CA LEU A 323 -10.46 -11.60 -17.40
C LEU A 323 -10.75 -12.01 -18.84
N ASP A 324 -9.74 -12.01 -19.71
CA ASP A 324 -9.89 -12.37 -21.12
C ASP A 324 -10.43 -13.79 -21.30
N ALA A 325 -9.88 -14.74 -20.53
CA ALA A 325 -10.30 -16.13 -20.54
C ALA A 325 -11.74 -16.35 -20.01
N SER A 326 -12.27 -15.42 -19.21
CA SER A 326 -13.54 -15.59 -18.49
C SER A 326 -14.67 -14.71 -19.04
N LEU A 327 -14.36 -13.63 -19.77
CA LEU A 327 -15.33 -12.70 -20.34
C LEU A 327 -16.10 -13.28 -21.54
N PRO A 328 -17.35 -12.85 -21.79
CA PRO A 328 -18.05 -13.08 -23.06
C PRO A 328 -17.29 -12.52 -24.27
N ALA A 329 -17.63 -12.99 -25.47
CA ALA A 329 -16.93 -12.63 -26.71
C ALA A 329 -17.15 -11.16 -27.14
N ASP A 330 -18.27 -10.57 -26.77
CA ASP A 330 -18.69 -9.20 -27.08
C ASP A 330 -18.22 -8.17 -26.04
N ALA A 331 -17.58 -8.62 -24.95
CA ALA A 331 -17.12 -7.77 -23.86
C ALA A 331 -15.63 -7.40 -23.95
N PHE A 332 -15.31 -6.17 -23.55
CA PHE A 332 -13.94 -5.63 -23.58
C PHE A 332 -13.33 -5.41 -22.19
N ILE A 333 -12.01 -5.34 -22.16
CA ILE A 333 -11.22 -4.91 -21.00
C ILE A 333 -10.63 -3.55 -21.35
N TYR A 334 -11.17 -2.50 -20.75
CA TYR A 334 -10.68 -1.13 -20.93
C TYR A 334 -9.64 -0.79 -19.89
N VAL A 335 -8.40 -0.69 -20.35
CA VAL A 335 -7.23 -0.50 -19.50
C VAL A 335 -6.78 0.95 -19.58
N LYS A 336 -6.62 1.59 -18.42
CA LYS A 336 -6.19 2.99 -18.33
C LYS A 336 -4.95 3.12 -17.46
N GLU A 337 -3.90 3.72 -18.01
CA GLU A 337 -2.69 4.05 -17.25
C GLU A 337 -2.94 5.12 -16.16
N HIS A 338 -2.20 5.02 -15.06
CA HIS A 338 -2.30 5.95 -13.95
C HIS A 338 -1.84 7.37 -14.36
N PRO A 339 -2.45 8.46 -13.85
CA PRO A 339 -2.08 9.83 -14.22
C PRO A 339 -0.61 10.16 -13.91
N TRP A 340 -0.10 9.60 -12.82
CA TRP A 340 1.32 9.55 -12.52
C TRP A 340 1.82 8.22 -13.04
N GLU A 341 2.52 8.19 -14.17
CA GLU A 341 3.02 6.93 -14.71
C GLU A 341 3.97 6.27 -13.72
N SER A 342 3.85 4.95 -13.58
CA SER A 342 4.77 4.08 -12.84
C SER A 342 6.24 4.45 -13.07
N GLY A 343 7.07 4.14 -12.06
CA GLY A 343 8.52 4.24 -12.11
C GLY A 343 9.06 3.81 -13.47
N TRP A 344 9.99 4.60 -14.02
CA TRP A 344 10.40 4.48 -15.43
C TRP A 344 10.97 3.11 -15.82
N LEU A 345 11.35 2.28 -14.85
CA LEU A 345 11.80 0.90 -15.04
C LEU A 345 10.70 -0.17 -14.89
N GLN A 346 9.56 0.16 -14.31
CA GLN A 346 8.49 -0.81 -14.03
C GLN A 346 7.55 -1.03 -15.22
N ARG A 347 7.28 0.02 -16.01
CA ARG A 347 6.48 -0.07 -17.24
C ARG A 347 7.38 0.10 -18.43
N SER A 348 7.44 -0.91 -19.30
CA SER A 348 8.25 -0.98 -20.51
C SER A 348 7.37 -1.02 -21.76
N ILE A 349 7.97 -0.85 -22.95
CA ILE A 349 7.24 -1.06 -24.21
C ILE A 349 6.81 -2.54 -24.36
N PRO A 350 7.68 -3.54 -24.11
CA PRO A 350 7.29 -4.94 -24.10
C PRO A 350 6.09 -5.25 -23.21
N TYR A 351 6.00 -4.62 -22.04
CA TYR A 351 4.85 -4.76 -21.14
C TYR A 351 3.53 -4.37 -21.83
N TYR A 352 3.49 -3.22 -22.52
CA TYR A 352 2.28 -2.80 -23.22
C TYR A 352 2.00 -3.63 -24.47
N GLN A 353 3.04 -4.13 -25.15
CA GLN A 353 2.88 -5.06 -26.27
C GLN A 353 2.23 -6.37 -25.83
N GLU A 354 2.67 -6.92 -24.70
CA GLU A 354 2.10 -8.12 -24.11
C GLU A 354 0.65 -7.88 -23.66
N LEU A 355 0.38 -6.76 -23.01
CA LEU A 355 -0.97 -6.37 -22.63
C LEU A 355 -1.91 -6.21 -23.84
N LEU A 356 -1.42 -5.66 -24.96
CA LEU A 356 -2.17 -5.53 -26.22
C LEU A 356 -2.32 -6.85 -26.98
N SER A 357 -1.47 -7.85 -26.70
CA SER A 357 -1.59 -9.19 -27.29
C SER A 357 -2.81 -9.95 -26.77
N ILE A 358 -3.38 -9.51 -25.64
CA ILE A 358 -4.61 -10.06 -25.06
C ILE A 358 -5.81 -9.57 -25.88
N PRO A 359 -6.58 -10.47 -26.53
CA PRO A 359 -7.56 -10.10 -27.56
C PRO A 359 -8.63 -9.08 -27.14
N LYS A 360 -9.13 -9.14 -25.90
CA LYS A 360 -10.18 -8.24 -25.40
C LYS A 360 -9.66 -6.93 -24.81
N VAL A 361 -8.34 -6.76 -24.70
CA VAL A 361 -7.74 -5.57 -24.07
C VAL A 361 -7.70 -4.39 -25.05
N ARG A 362 -8.11 -3.22 -24.56
CA ARG A 362 -7.99 -1.95 -25.26
C ARG A 362 -7.43 -0.88 -24.33
N LEU A 363 -6.40 -0.17 -24.79
CA LEU A 363 -5.79 0.92 -24.03
C LEU A 363 -6.61 2.21 -24.20
N LEU A 364 -6.81 2.94 -23.11
CA LEU A 364 -7.54 4.20 -23.10
C LEU A 364 -6.60 5.41 -23.01
N PRO A 365 -6.99 6.58 -23.55
CA PRO A 365 -6.25 7.81 -23.32
C PRO A 365 -6.06 8.11 -21.83
N ARG A 366 -4.85 8.48 -21.41
CA ARG A 366 -4.57 8.86 -20.00
C ARG A 366 -5.47 9.99 -19.50
N THR A 367 -5.86 10.88 -20.42
CA THR A 367 -6.72 12.03 -20.18
C THR A 367 -8.21 11.71 -20.20
N PHE A 368 -8.62 10.49 -20.57
CA PHE A 368 -10.03 10.11 -20.63
C PHE A 368 -10.67 10.20 -19.24
N ASP A 369 -11.95 10.57 -19.18
CA ASP A 369 -12.63 10.79 -17.91
C ASP A 369 -12.88 9.47 -17.15
N THR A 370 -12.32 9.35 -15.93
CA THR A 370 -12.52 8.16 -15.09
C THR A 370 -13.94 8.05 -14.54
N PHE A 371 -14.69 9.16 -14.49
CA PHE A 371 -16.09 9.13 -14.08
C PHE A 371 -16.96 8.46 -15.14
N GLN A 372 -16.77 8.81 -16.41
CA GLN A 372 -17.46 8.17 -17.54
C GLN A 372 -17.22 6.66 -17.60
N LEU A 373 -15.97 6.23 -17.36
CA LEU A 373 -15.63 4.80 -17.35
C LEU A 373 -16.33 4.04 -16.23
N ARG A 374 -16.33 4.59 -15.02
CA ARG A 374 -17.00 3.95 -13.88
C ARG A 374 -18.51 3.92 -14.04
N GLU A 375 -19.10 4.94 -14.64
CA GLU A 375 -20.55 5.02 -14.84
C GLU A 375 -21.06 3.94 -15.83
N HIS A 376 -20.30 3.70 -16.90
CA HIS A 376 -20.72 2.81 -17.98
C HIS A 376 -20.14 1.39 -17.89
N CYS A 377 -19.11 1.17 -17.06
CA CYS A 377 -18.56 -0.18 -16.92
C CYS A 377 -19.58 -1.13 -16.27
N ILE A 378 -19.44 -2.42 -16.60
CA ILE A 378 -20.15 -3.51 -15.93
C ILE A 378 -19.53 -3.79 -14.57
N ALA A 379 -18.19 -3.75 -14.49
CA ALA A 379 -17.44 -3.97 -13.26
C ALA A 379 -16.08 -3.27 -13.32
N VAL A 380 -15.49 -3.07 -12.14
CA VAL A 380 -14.11 -2.58 -11.99
C VAL A 380 -13.20 -3.74 -11.61
N ALA A 381 -12.08 -3.92 -12.30
CA ALA A 381 -11.05 -4.90 -11.94
C ALA A 381 -9.83 -4.20 -11.35
N THR A 382 -9.39 -4.62 -10.17
CA THR A 382 -8.29 -3.95 -9.45
C THR A 382 -7.55 -4.92 -8.53
N GLY A 383 -6.24 -4.70 -8.32
CA GLY A 383 -5.48 -5.34 -7.24
C GLY A 383 -5.98 -4.88 -5.86
N THR A 384 -5.64 -3.65 -5.44
CA THR A 384 -6.13 -3.01 -4.19
C THR A 384 -6.46 -1.51 -4.35
N GLY A 385 -6.66 -1.02 -5.57
CA GLY A 385 -6.77 0.41 -5.87
C GLY A 385 -8.12 1.03 -5.51
N SER A 386 -8.14 2.32 -5.18
CA SER A 386 -9.35 3.07 -4.74
C SER A 386 -10.50 3.05 -5.74
N ALA A 387 -10.20 2.91 -7.03
CA ALA A 387 -11.21 2.79 -8.08
C ALA A 387 -12.21 1.64 -7.83
N GLY A 388 -11.79 0.57 -7.15
CA GLY A 388 -12.71 -0.50 -6.73
C GLY A 388 -13.66 -0.01 -5.64
N PHE A 389 -13.14 0.56 -4.55
CA PHE A 389 -13.96 1.10 -3.47
C PHE A 389 -14.93 2.18 -3.97
N GLU A 390 -14.44 3.13 -4.79
CA GLU A 390 -15.25 4.17 -5.41
C GLU A 390 -16.32 3.59 -6.37
N GLY A 391 -16.05 2.43 -6.99
CA GLY A 391 -17.00 1.73 -7.86
C GLY A 391 -18.20 1.16 -7.10
N LEU A 392 -18.00 0.66 -5.89
CA LEU A 392 -19.08 0.08 -5.07
C LEU A 392 -20.19 1.09 -4.79
N PHE A 393 -19.84 2.33 -4.43
CA PHE A 393 -20.80 3.41 -4.17
C PHE A 393 -21.53 3.89 -5.43
N ARG A 394 -21.12 3.42 -6.62
CA ARG A 394 -21.79 3.66 -7.91
C ARG A 394 -22.56 2.43 -8.40
N GLY A 395 -22.80 1.45 -7.53
CA GLY A 395 -23.50 0.23 -7.90
C GLY A 395 -22.68 -0.67 -8.83
N LYS A 396 -21.34 -0.51 -8.87
CA LYS A 396 -20.47 -1.30 -9.76
C LYS A 396 -19.75 -2.40 -8.99
N PRO A 397 -19.96 -3.67 -9.37
CA PRO A 397 -19.18 -4.79 -8.85
C PRO A 397 -17.68 -4.61 -9.04
N VAL A 398 -16.92 -5.25 -8.16
CA VAL A 398 -15.47 -5.18 -8.15
C VAL A 398 -14.88 -6.59 -8.22
N LEU A 399 -14.03 -6.82 -9.22
CA LEU A 399 -13.17 -8.00 -9.31
C LEU A 399 -11.84 -7.66 -8.62
N LEU A 400 -11.66 -8.19 -7.41
CA LEU A 400 -10.54 -7.85 -6.53
C LEU A 400 -9.46 -8.94 -6.56
N PHE A 401 -8.30 -8.62 -7.12
CA PHE A 401 -7.18 -9.56 -7.26
C PHE A 401 -6.20 -9.52 -6.08
N GLY A 402 -6.16 -8.42 -5.32
CA GLY A 402 -5.33 -8.25 -4.13
C GLY A 402 -6.11 -8.34 -2.81
N HIS A 403 -5.47 -7.92 -1.73
CA HIS A 403 -6.02 -7.93 -0.37
C HIS A 403 -6.16 -6.50 0.16
N THR A 404 -7.35 -6.15 0.66
CA THR A 404 -7.69 -4.80 1.14
C THR A 404 -8.94 -4.84 2.02
N PHE A 405 -9.13 -3.84 2.88
CA PHE A 405 -10.22 -3.81 3.87
C PHE A 405 -11.62 -3.97 3.26
N TYR A 406 -11.85 -3.49 2.03
CA TYR A 406 -13.16 -3.56 1.37
C TYR A 406 -13.44 -4.90 0.68
N GLN A 407 -12.58 -5.91 0.81
CA GLN A 407 -12.74 -7.21 0.18
C GLN A 407 -14.01 -7.98 0.60
N PHE A 408 -14.62 -7.59 1.72
CA PHE A 408 -15.83 -8.22 2.27
C PHE A 408 -17.12 -7.46 1.95
N ALA A 409 -17.02 -6.30 1.29
CA ALA A 409 -18.20 -5.54 0.91
C ALA A 409 -19.05 -6.32 -0.11
N ARG A 410 -20.39 -6.22 -0.01
CA ARG A 410 -21.28 -6.79 -1.03
C ARG A 410 -20.94 -6.20 -2.41
N GLY A 411 -20.90 -7.02 -3.45
CA GLY A 411 -20.45 -6.62 -4.78
C GLY A 411 -18.95 -6.77 -5.03
N VAL A 412 -18.16 -7.19 -4.05
CA VAL A 412 -16.74 -7.49 -4.23
C VAL A 412 -16.52 -8.99 -4.38
N PHE A 413 -15.90 -9.36 -5.49
CA PHE A 413 -15.53 -10.72 -5.81
C PHE A 413 -14.01 -10.88 -5.70
N SER A 414 -13.55 -11.59 -4.67
CA SER A 414 -12.13 -11.91 -4.52
C SER A 414 -11.72 -12.97 -5.55
N VAL A 415 -10.82 -12.60 -6.46
CA VAL A 415 -10.33 -13.48 -7.53
C VAL A 415 -8.94 -13.98 -7.17
N ARG A 416 -8.79 -15.29 -6.99
CA ARG A 416 -7.49 -15.95 -6.77
C ARG A 416 -7.20 -17.01 -7.83
N THR A 417 -8.24 -17.60 -8.39
CA THR A 417 -8.18 -18.65 -9.40
C THR A 417 -8.98 -18.29 -10.66
N LYS A 418 -8.83 -19.09 -11.71
CA LYS A 418 -9.64 -18.97 -12.93
C LYS A 418 -11.12 -19.24 -12.64
N GLU A 419 -11.39 -20.20 -11.76
CA GLU A 419 -12.73 -20.61 -11.34
C GLU A 419 -13.42 -19.47 -10.59
N ASP A 420 -12.70 -18.76 -9.71
CA ASP A 420 -13.22 -17.57 -9.03
C ASP A 420 -13.58 -16.48 -10.05
N CYS A 421 -12.70 -16.20 -11.01
CA CYS A 421 -12.92 -15.19 -12.04
C CYS A 421 -14.14 -15.54 -12.91
N SER A 422 -14.23 -16.80 -13.35
CA SER A 422 -15.35 -17.30 -14.16
C SER A 422 -16.68 -17.27 -13.40
N ARG A 423 -16.69 -17.63 -12.11
CA ARG A 423 -17.87 -17.51 -11.24
C ARG A 423 -18.29 -16.05 -11.10
N ALA A 424 -17.36 -15.17 -10.73
CA ALA A 424 -17.64 -13.76 -10.53
C ALA A 424 -18.20 -13.10 -11.78
N ILE A 425 -17.60 -13.34 -12.96
CA ILE A 425 -18.13 -12.79 -14.22
C ILE A 425 -19.54 -13.29 -14.50
N ARG A 426 -19.84 -14.58 -14.31
CA ARG A 426 -21.21 -15.09 -14.51
C ARG A 426 -22.22 -14.41 -13.57
N GLU A 427 -21.87 -14.22 -12.31
CA GLU A 427 -22.75 -13.57 -11.33
C GLU A 427 -22.96 -12.08 -11.64
N ILE A 428 -21.90 -11.38 -12.03
CA ILE A 428 -21.95 -9.98 -12.44
C ILE A 428 -22.85 -9.79 -13.67
N PHE A 429 -22.67 -10.60 -14.72
CA PHE A 429 -23.47 -10.51 -15.94
C PHE A 429 -24.93 -10.96 -15.73
N ALA A 430 -25.18 -11.82 -14.73
CA ALA A 430 -26.53 -12.18 -14.30
C ALA A 430 -27.19 -11.12 -13.40
N GLY A 431 -26.49 -10.03 -13.05
CA GLY A 431 -26.99 -8.98 -12.16
C GLY A 431 -27.15 -9.41 -10.70
N ARG A 432 -26.41 -10.45 -10.26
CA ARG A 432 -26.45 -10.95 -8.87
C ARG A 432 -25.40 -10.26 -8.01
N GLU A 433 -25.65 -10.25 -6.70
CA GLU A 433 -24.75 -9.72 -5.66
C GLU A 433 -24.22 -8.30 -5.93
N GLN A 434 -25.06 -7.45 -6.52
CA GLN A 434 -24.67 -6.08 -6.84
C GLN A 434 -24.55 -5.25 -5.55
N PRO A 435 -23.59 -4.31 -5.49
CA PRO A 435 -23.53 -3.37 -4.38
C PRO A 435 -24.76 -2.46 -4.43
N THR A 436 -25.40 -2.27 -3.27
CA THR A 436 -26.55 -1.38 -3.11
C THR A 436 -26.17 -0.18 -2.25
N SER A 437 -26.96 0.89 -2.35
CA SER A 437 -26.82 2.08 -1.50
C SER A 437 -26.85 1.70 -0.01
N LEU A 438 -27.77 0.80 0.38
CA LEU A 438 -27.87 0.25 1.73
C LEU A 438 -26.62 -0.54 2.12
N SER A 439 -26.16 -1.47 1.25
CA SER A 439 -25.00 -2.31 1.57
C SER A 439 -23.72 -1.49 1.71
N CYS A 440 -23.58 -0.42 0.95
CA CYS A 440 -22.45 0.51 1.06
C CYS A 440 -22.52 1.34 2.35
N ARG A 441 -23.72 1.80 2.74
CA ARG A 441 -23.91 2.55 3.98
C ARG A 441 -23.67 1.70 5.23
N LEU A 442 -24.16 0.46 5.24
CA LEU A 442 -23.87 -0.51 6.29
C LEU A 442 -22.37 -0.83 6.36
N PHE A 443 -21.68 -0.87 5.21
CA PHE A 443 -20.24 -1.08 5.18
C PHE A 443 -19.49 0.09 5.83
N LEU A 444 -19.88 1.34 5.53
CA LEU A 444 -19.33 2.50 6.23
C LEU A 444 -19.64 2.49 7.73
N LYS A 445 -20.84 2.04 8.14
CA LYS A 445 -21.17 1.89 9.56
C LYS A 445 -20.29 0.87 10.26
N ALA A 446 -20.04 -0.27 9.61
CA ALA A 446 -19.12 -1.27 10.12
C ALA A 446 -17.69 -0.72 10.23
N MET A 447 -17.24 0.08 9.25
CA MET A 447 -15.95 0.76 9.31
C MET A 447 -15.89 1.76 10.48
N GLU A 448 -16.93 2.56 10.69
CA GLU A 448 -17.02 3.50 11.81
C GLU A 448 -16.84 2.80 13.16
N GLU A 449 -17.53 1.69 13.38
CA GLU A 449 -17.53 0.98 14.66
C GLU A 449 -16.29 0.11 14.92
N THR A 450 -15.46 -0.13 13.89
CA THR A 450 -14.30 -1.05 13.98
C THR A 450 -12.95 -0.39 13.67
N SER A 451 -12.95 0.84 13.16
CA SER A 451 -11.73 1.57 12.82
C SER A 451 -11.15 2.34 14.00
N VAL A 452 -9.90 2.76 13.85
CA VAL A 452 -9.25 3.74 14.71
C VAL A 452 -9.38 5.11 14.05
N HIS A 453 -9.92 6.09 14.80
CA HIS A 453 -9.97 7.49 14.39
C HIS A 453 -8.59 8.12 14.60
N GLY A 454 -7.73 7.95 13.61
CA GLY A 454 -6.32 8.31 13.68
C GLY A 454 -5.62 8.18 12.34
N ILE A 455 -4.49 8.87 12.20
CA ILE A 455 -3.63 8.77 11.03
C ILE A 455 -2.15 8.73 11.39
N LEU A 456 -1.41 7.80 10.77
CA LEU A 456 0.04 7.66 10.95
C LEU A 456 0.83 7.95 9.68
N ASP A 457 0.26 7.75 8.49
CA ASP A 457 0.94 8.02 7.21
C ASP A 457 1.20 9.52 7.01
N PRO A 458 2.48 9.98 7.01
CA PRO A 458 2.86 11.37 6.76
C PRO A 458 2.26 11.99 5.50
N PHE A 459 1.98 11.20 4.45
CA PHE A 459 1.44 11.71 3.19
C PHE A 459 -0.01 12.20 3.32
N LEU A 460 -0.76 11.67 4.27
CA LEU A 460 -2.16 12.01 4.49
C LEU A 460 -2.34 13.15 5.51
N PHE A 461 -1.27 13.56 6.21
CA PHE A 461 -1.32 14.63 7.24
C PHE A 461 -1.81 15.97 6.74
N ARG A 462 -1.59 16.30 5.46
CA ARG A 462 -2.05 17.58 4.89
C ARG A 462 -3.56 17.78 4.98
N LYS A 463 -4.31 16.69 5.15
CA LYS A 463 -5.77 16.69 5.25
C LYS A 463 -6.26 16.35 6.65
N LYS A 464 -5.36 16.13 7.61
CA LYS A 464 -5.68 15.74 8.99
C LYS A 464 -6.57 16.81 9.65
N GLN A 465 -7.66 16.38 10.28
CA GLN A 465 -8.60 17.24 11.01
C GLN A 465 -8.54 17.04 12.53
N ILE A 466 -8.10 15.87 13.00
CA ILE A 466 -7.89 15.59 14.43
C ILE A 466 -6.64 16.29 14.98
N THR A 467 -6.59 16.52 16.30
CA THR A 467 -5.40 17.06 16.96
C THR A 467 -4.29 16.01 17.11
N ASP A 468 -3.07 16.41 17.46
CA ASP A 468 -1.99 15.46 17.75
C ASP A 468 -2.25 14.66 19.04
N GLU A 469 -2.89 15.27 20.05
CA GLU A 469 -3.20 14.62 21.33
C GLU A 469 -4.28 13.54 21.17
N GLU A 470 -5.38 13.85 20.46
CA GLU A 470 -6.43 12.87 20.14
C GLU A 470 -5.86 11.71 19.31
N ASN A 471 -5.01 12.01 18.33
CA ASN A 471 -4.36 11.00 17.50
C ASN A 471 -3.48 10.06 18.35
N VAL A 472 -2.68 10.62 19.25
CA VAL A 472 -1.84 9.84 20.18
C VAL A 472 -2.69 8.96 21.08
N HIS A 473 -3.77 9.52 21.62
CA HIS A 473 -4.71 8.81 22.49
C HIS A 473 -5.34 7.59 21.78
N ALA A 474 -5.91 7.81 20.58
CA ALA A 474 -6.58 6.76 19.80
C ALA A 474 -5.64 5.60 19.46
N PHE A 475 -4.42 5.89 18.99
CA PHE A 475 -3.44 4.84 18.67
C PHE A 475 -2.94 4.10 19.89
N ARG A 476 -2.70 4.81 20.99
CA ARG A 476 -2.31 4.19 22.25
C ARG A 476 -3.38 3.21 22.73
N GLU A 477 -4.66 3.61 22.73
CA GLU A 477 -5.76 2.71 23.15
C GLU A 477 -5.85 1.47 22.28
N ALA A 478 -5.78 1.64 20.95
CA ALA A 478 -5.83 0.53 20.01
C ALA A 478 -4.70 -0.48 20.28
N ILE A 479 -3.46 0.00 20.45
CA ILE A 479 -2.30 -0.85 20.74
C ILE A 479 -2.43 -1.52 22.11
N VAL A 480 -2.76 -0.78 23.17
CA VAL A 480 -2.87 -1.32 24.52
C VAL A 480 -3.96 -2.39 24.59
N ARG A 481 -5.12 -2.16 23.96
CA ARG A 481 -6.20 -3.14 23.87
C ARG A 481 -5.71 -4.44 23.23
N GLU A 482 -5.07 -4.34 22.07
CA GLU A 482 -4.55 -5.50 21.32
C GLU A 482 -3.47 -6.27 22.08
N LEU A 483 -2.62 -5.57 22.83
CA LEU A 483 -1.59 -6.21 23.63
C LEU A 483 -2.17 -6.86 24.91
N THR A 484 -3.39 -6.50 25.34
CA THR A 484 -4.01 -6.96 26.60
C THR A 484 -4.89 -8.18 26.40
N VAL A 485 -5.56 -8.28 25.25
CA VAL A 485 -6.36 -9.44 24.89
C VAL A 485 -5.44 -10.67 24.67
N PRO A 486 -5.69 -11.81 25.35
CA PRO A 486 -4.95 -13.05 25.08
C PRO A 486 -5.06 -13.40 23.60
N GLN A 487 -3.93 -13.64 22.96
CA GLN A 487 -3.90 -14.06 21.57
C GLN A 487 -4.53 -15.47 21.47
N PRO A 488 -5.48 -15.70 20.54
CA PRO A 488 -6.08 -17.01 20.34
C PRO A 488 -5.10 -18.06 19.82
#